data_AF-A0A1J4YXS5-F1
#
_entry.id   AF-A0A1J4YXS5-F1
#
_cell.length_a   1.000
_cell.length_b   1.000
_cell.length_c   1.000
_cell.angle_alpha   90.00
_cell.angle_beta   90.00
_cell.angle_gamma   90.00
#
_symmetry.space_group_name_H-M   'P 1'
#
loop_
_entity.id
_entity.type
_entity.pdbx_description
1 polymer ?
#
loop_
_entity_poly.entity_id
_entity_poly.type
_entity_poly.pdbx_seq_one_letter_code
_entity_poly.pdbx_strand_id
1 'polypeptide(L)'
;MIELFDFKLRRYKKIRQLGMPLLTRVAQTVPRELFFQAAEDLRMLSKDKTIIMKNEDEVNFIMDRAIHDIPWPEQRWIEQICKNRIQDYTPEQQTFLKAYLQPYISLYEVLGLDLGRGVYLQDLFNNQQLFLMDINFGKTAHNDMLLATRIITLKGLNYTSGIAIPFQQEDKKRLIENFTYIYEKKKSEMTWEQIMRKYAPYFFIEYRKKGYNISFSRDTDDNKEKRADEWEDEKTESVPAEKSTKVSRNAPCPCGSGKKYKRCCLPKDEEKNPTVGIAWDYIRRKKIIESSDDFPVEQCLINSNWQELGIANIVVARNQGNDKLILGVFIVDIFCLGVKNTFCNAVIPVEQFENEILKRSYRDQKPVSIGINYAKEIIFGALEYARNIGFEPQEDFKLSKYVLGAEEATHQRNIKFGGPNGKPLYIAGPDNDYRKIVNLLKERLGENGFDFIIPGEQL
;
A
#
# COMPACT_ATOMS: atom_id res chain seq x y z
N MET A 1 33.77 2.00 -20.80
CA MET A 1 32.40 2.51 -20.57
C MET A 1 31.51 1.47 -19.86
N ILE A 2 31.56 0.18 -20.26
CA ILE A 2 30.81 -0.93 -19.64
C ILE A 2 31.26 -1.21 -18.19
N GLU A 3 32.56 -1.29 -17.90
CA GLU A 3 33.06 -1.51 -16.53
C GLU A 3 32.65 -0.42 -15.53
N LEU A 4 32.69 0.85 -15.97
CA LEU A 4 32.27 1.99 -15.14
C LEU A 4 30.78 1.92 -14.81
N PHE A 5 29.98 1.40 -15.74
CA PHE A 5 28.54 1.19 -15.53
C PHE A 5 28.28 0.06 -14.52
N ASP A 6 28.90 -1.11 -14.70
CA ASP A 6 28.74 -2.24 -13.78
C ASP A 6 29.15 -1.86 -12.36
N PHE A 7 30.20 -1.06 -12.23
CA PHE A 7 30.62 -0.52 -10.95
C PHE A 7 29.57 0.40 -10.31
N LYS A 8 29.00 1.34 -11.07
CA LYS A 8 27.94 2.24 -10.57
C LYS A 8 26.66 1.47 -10.21
N LEU A 9 26.28 0.47 -11.01
CA LEU A 9 25.12 -0.38 -10.77
C LEU A 9 25.28 -1.23 -9.50
N ARG A 10 26.45 -1.85 -9.29
CA ARG A 10 26.77 -2.58 -8.05
C ARG A 10 26.69 -1.67 -6.84
N ARG A 11 27.25 -0.45 -6.93
CA ARG A 11 27.15 0.56 -5.87
C ARG A 11 25.71 0.95 -5.57
N TYR A 12 24.90 1.21 -6.60
CA TYR A 12 23.48 1.53 -6.44
C TYR A 12 22.70 0.41 -5.75
N LYS A 13 22.90 -0.85 -6.16
CA LYS A 13 22.28 -2.01 -5.51
C LYS A 13 22.66 -2.11 -4.03
N LYS A 14 23.94 -1.87 -3.71
CA LYS A 14 24.41 -1.84 -2.31
C LYS A 14 23.75 -0.72 -1.50
N ILE A 15 23.63 0.48 -2.08
CA ILE A 15 22.94 1.63 -1.46
C ILE A 15 21.48 1.28 -1.18
N ARG A 16 20.77 0.65 -2.12
CA ARG A 16 19.36 0.24 -1.94
C ARG A 16 19.20 -0.84 -0.87
N GLN A 17 20.07 -1.86 -0.86
CA GLN A 17 20.08 -2.93 0.14
C GLN A 17 20.35 -2.38 1.56
N LEU A 18 21.24 -1.40 1.69
CA LEU A 18 21.53 -0.75 2.96
C LEU A 18 20.42 0.22 3.40
N GLY A 19 19.91 1.00 2.45
CA GLY A 19 19.04 2.14 2.70
C GLY A 19 17.65 1.76 3.20
N MET A 20 17.03 0.75 2.60
CA MET A 20 15.63 0.39 2.93
C MET A 20 15.46 -0.04 4.40
N PRO A 21 16.29 -0.97 4.96
CA PRO A 21 16.19 -1.33 6.38
C PRO A 21 16.61 -0.20 7.32
N LEU A 22 17.45 0.72 6.86
CA LEU A 22 17.93 1.85 7.66
C LEU A 22 16.87 2.94 7.78
N LEU A 23 16.29 3.39 6.66
CA LEU A 23 15.18 4.36 6.67
C LEU A 23 13.94 3.80 7.35
N THR A 24 13.69 2.49 7.23
CA THR A 24 12.67 1.80 8.02
C THR A 24 12.89 1.98 9.52
N ARG A 25 14.13 1.82 10.00
CA ARG A 25 14.47 2.05 11.42
C ARG A 25 14.31 3.51 11.82
N VAL A 26 14.66 4.46 10.96
CA VAL A 26 14.45 5.90 11.22
C VAL A 26 12.96 6.24 11.28
N ALA A 27 12.16 5.72 10.34
CA ALA A 27 10.72 5.88 10.33
C ALA A 27 10.07 5.31 11.61
N GLN A 28 10.62 4.21 12.12
CA GLN A 28 10.19 3.61 13.39
C GLN A 28 10.40 4.48 14.62
N THR A 29 11.27 5.49 14.56
CA THR A 29 11.47 6.39 15.70
C THR A 29 10.63 7.67 15.61
N VAL A 30 9.91 7.92 14.51
CA VAL A 30 9.13 9.14 14.29
C VAL A 30 8.03 9.28 15.37
N PRO A 31 7.96 10.41 16.09
CA PRO A 31 6.93 10.68 17.08
C PRO A 31 5.53 10.69 16.50
N ARG A 32 4.54 10.25 17.30
CA ARG A 32 3.15 10.16 16.87
C ARG A 32 2.61 11.52 16.43
N GLU A 33 2.87 12.56 17.20
CA GLU A 33 2.40 13.92 16.94
C GLU A 33 2.96 14.46 15.63
N LEU A 34 4.24 14.18 15.35
CA LEU A 34 4.89 14.55 14.10
C LEU A 34 4.30 13.81 12.89
N PHE A 35 3.98 12.52 13.05
CA PHE A 35 3.31 11.73 12.02
C PHE A 35 1.91 12.28 11.70
N PHE A 36 1.12 12.64 12.72
CA PHE A 36 -0.20 13.24 12.53
C PHE A 36 -0.12 14.65 11.92
N GLN A 37 0.88 15.46 12.30
CA GLN A 37 1.15 16.74 11.65
C GLN A 37 1.47 16.57 10.15
N ALA A 38 2.30 15.58 9.81
CA ALA A 38 2.60 15.26 8.42
C ALA A 38 1.36 14.83 7.63
N ALA A 39 0.48 14.02 8.24
CA ALA A 39 -0.77 13.60 7.62
C ALA A 39 -1.73 14.79 7.40
N GLU A 40 -1.80 15.72 8.35
CA GLU A 40 -2.59 16.94 8.25
C GLU A 40 -2.09 17.85 7.10
N ASP A 41 -0.77 18.08 7.03
CA ASP A 41 -0.16 18.87 5.96
C ASP A 41 -0.46 18.30 4.55
N LEU A 42 -0.59 16.98 4.45
CA LEU A 42 -0.93 16.26 3.22
C LEU A 42 -2.45 16.17 2.96
N ARG A 43 -3.28 16.74 3.84
CA ARG A 43 -4.76 16.66 3.82
C ARG A 43 -5.27 15.22 3.85
N MET A 44 -4.61 14.38 4.64
CA MET A 44 -4.93 12.97 4.84
C MET A 44 -5.62 12.73 6.18
N LEU A 45 -5.94 13.77 6.94
CA LEU A 45 -6.63 13.64 8.22
C LEU A 45 -8.12 13.99 8.11
N SER A 46 -8.99 13.13 8.64
CA SER A 46 -10.42 13.40 8.81
C SER A 46 -10.68 14.32 10.01
N LYS A 47 -11.92 14.80 10.15
CA LYS A 47 -12.34 15.64 11.30
C LYS A 47 -12.19 14.91 12.64
N ASP A 48 -12.35 13.59 12.66
CA ASP A 48 -12.19 12.70 13.82
C ASP A 48 -10.74 12.21 14.03
N LYS A 49 -9.77 12.78 13.32
CA LYS A 49 -8.33 12.43 13.39
C LYS A 49 -7.98 11.03 12.88
N THR A 50 -8.81 10.48 12.00
CA THR A 50 -8.54 9.24 11.28
C THR A 50 -7.76 9.54 9.99
N ILE A 51 -6.81 8.69 9.63
CA ILE A 51 -6.02 8.87 8.40
C ILE A 51 -6.79 8.27 7.23
N ILE A 52 -7.04 9.09 6.21
CA ILE A 52 -7.70 8.72 4.97
C ILE A 52 -6.63 8.54 3.89
N MET A 53 -6.45 7.30 3.42
CA MET A 53 -5.54 6.95 2.34
C MET A 53 -6.32 6.30 1.19
N LYS A 54 -5.89 6.54 -0.05
CA LYS A 54 -6.42 5.85 -1.24
C LYS A 54 -5.78 4.46 -1.43
N ASN A 55 -4.52 4.33 -1.03
CA ASN A 55 -3.79 3.06 -1.05
C ASN A 55 -2.69 3.07 0.01
N GLU A 56 -2.07 1.91 0.20
CA GLU A 56 -1.07 1.67 1.24
C GLU A 56 0.21 2.48 1.03
N ASP A 57 0.55 2.78 -0.22
CA ASP A 57 1.77 3.52 -0.53
C ASP A 57 1.65 5.00 -0.15
N GLU A 58 0.43 5.53 0.04
CA GLU A 58 0.22 6.90 0.48
C GLU A 58 0.82 7.16 1.88
N VAL A 59 0.98 6.13 2.72
CA VAL A 59 1.63 6.26 4.05
C VAL A 59 3.09 6.69 3.93
N ASN A 60 3.76 6.34 2.83
CA ASN A 60 5.16 6.69 2.64
C ASN A 60 5.33 8.21 2.54
N PHE A 61 4.38 8.93 1.93
CA PHE A 61 4.42 10.40 1.86
C PHE A 61 4.35 11.04 3.24
N ILE A 62 3.53 10.49 4.14
CA ILE A 62 3.46 10.93 5.54
C ILE A 62 4.83 10.75 6.20
N MET A 63 5.44 9.58 6.03
CA MET A 63 6.74 9.27 6.63
C MET A 63 7.89 10.11 6.07
N ASP A 64 8.01 10.27 4.75
CA ASP A 64 9.07 11.10 4.14
C ASP A 64 8.95 12.55 4.59
N ARG A 65 7.74 13.10 4.62
CA ARG A 65 7.50 14.45 5.13
C ARG A 65 7.88 14.58 6.60
N ALA A 66 7.40 13.66 7.44
CA ALA A 66 7.70 13.66 8.88
C ALA A 66 9.21 13.58 9.14
N ILE A 67 9.94 12.79 8.34
CA ILE A 67 11.37 12.58 8.54
C ILE A 67 12.19 13.78 8.03
N HIS A 68 11.84 14.29 6.85
CA HIS A 68 12.74 15.13 6.06
C HIS A 68 12.35 16.60 5.92
N ASP A 69 11.11 16.99 6.27
CA ASP A 69 10.62 18.34 5.95
C ASP A 69 10.13 19.15 7.15
N ILE A 70 9.47 18.52 8.14
CA ILE A 70 8.87 19.22 9.27
C ILE A 70 9.89 19.42 10.40
N PRO A 71 10.21 20.67 10.79
CA PRO A 71 10.96 20.93 12.03
C PRO A 71 10.07 20.61 13.24
N TRP A 72 10.54 19.75 14.15
CA TRP A 72 9.74 19.31 15.31
C TRP A 72 10.59 18.93 16.53
N PRO A 73 10.58 19.68 17.64
CA PRO A 73 9.98 21.01 17.80
C PRO A 73 10.74 22.11 17.02
N GLU A 74 12.05 21.96 16.83
CA GLU A 74 12.91 22.98 16.18
C GLU A 74 13.73 22.43 15.01
N GLN A 75 14.01 21.13 14.99
CA GLN A 75 14.83 20.47 13.98
C GLN A 75 14.06 19.34 13.32
N ARG A 76 14.37 19.04 12.05
CA ARG A 76 13.77 17.93 11.33
C ARG A 76 14.20 16.60 11.95
N TRP A 77 13.38 15.57 11.81
CA TRP A 77 13.66 14.29 12.45
C TRP A 77 15.01 13.69 11.99
N ILE A 78 15.32 13.77 10.69
CA ILE A 78 16.60 13.30 10.16
C ILE A 78 17.81 14.03 10.76
N GLU A 79 17.68 15.32 11.07
CA GLU A 79 18.71 16.13 11.72
C GLU A 79 18.92 15.66 13.16
N GLN A 80 17.83 15.40 13.88
CA GLN A 80 17.90 14.87 15.25
C GLN A 80 18.55 13.50 15.31
N ILE A 81 18.23 12.62 14.36
CA ILE A 81 18.91 11.32 14.26
C ILE A 81 20.41 11.53 14.00
N CYS A 82 20.78 12.39 13.07
CA CYS A 82 22.18 12.67 12.75
C CYS A 82 22.93 13.39 13.88
N LYS A 83 22.24 14.11 14.76
CA LYS A 83 22.83 14.83 15.89
C LYS A 83 22.97 13.95 17.12
N ASN A 84 21.93 13.19 17.45
CA ASN A 84 21.78 12.56 18.76
C ASN A 84 22.03 11.04 18.75
N ARG A 85 21.89 10.40 17.59
CA ARG A 85 21.92 8.94 17.46
C ARG A 85 22.83 8.43 16.33
N ILE A 86 23.62 9.31 15.71
CA ILE A 86 24.45 8.95 14.55
C ILE A 86 25.50 7.89 14.91
N GLN A 87 25.97 7.90 16.15
CA GLN A 87 26.91 6.94 16.73
C GLN A 87 26.35 5.52 16.86
N ASP A 88 25.01 5.35 16.84
CA ASP A 88 24.35 4.05 16.88
C ASP A 88 24.46 3.29 15.54
N TYR A 89 25.02 3.95 14.52
CA TYR A 89 25.12 3.46 13.15
C TYR A 89 26.58 3.26 12.73
N THR A 90 26.80 2.27 11.87
CA THR A 90 28.11 2.02 11.25
C THR A 90 28.54 3.22 10.38
N PRO A 91 29.85 3.44 10.12
CA PRO A 91 30.31 4.56 9.31
C PRO A 91 29.66 4.66 7.91
N GLU A 92 29.37 3.51 7.28
CA GLU A 92 28.66 3.46 5.99
C GLU A 92 27.21 3.96 6.12
N GLN A 93 26.50 3.54 7.17
CA GLN A 93 25.14 4.01 7.47
C GLN A 93 25.12 5.49 7.86
N GLN A 94 26.12 5.97 8.60
CA GLN A 94 26.23 7.39 8.93
C GLN A 94 26.38 8.24 7.67
N THR A 95 27.24 7.82 6.74
CA THR A 95 27.43 8.49 5.45
C THR A 95 26.11 8.52 4.65
N PHE A 96 25.38 7.41 4.67
CA PHE A 96 24.07 7.33 4.03
C PHE A 96 23.06 8.30 4.67
N LEU A 97 22.90 8.32 6.00
CA LEU A 97 21.95 9.20 6.69
C LEU A 97 22.27 10.68 6.47
N LYS A 98 23.56 11.05 6.47
CA LYS A 98 24.01 12.42 6.22
C LYS A 98 23.63 12.90 4.81
N ALA A 99 23.54 12.00 3.82
CA ALA A 99 23.10 12.35 2.47
C ALA A 99 21.62 12.81 2.42
N TYR A 100 20.81 12.47 3.42
CA TYR A 100 19.40 12.89 3.52
C TYR A 100 19.20 14.23 4.25
N LEU A 101 20.26 14.87 4.74
CA LEU A 101 20.13 16.15 5.45
C LEU A 101 19.69 17.27 4.52
N GLN A 102 20.30 17.41 3.35
CA GLN A 102 20.05 18.54 2.46
C GLN A 102 18.87 18.38 1.49
N PRO A 103 18.63 17.21 0.87
CA PRO A 103 17.61 17.09 -0.16
C PRO A 103 16.20 17.52 0.27
N TYR A 104 15.47 18.14 -0.66
CA TYR A 104 14.04 18.44 -0.61
C TYR A 104 13.35 17.92 -1.87
N ILE A 105 12.03 17.76 -1.84
CA ILE A 105 11.27 17.42 -3.04
C ILE A 105 11.37 18.59 -4.02
N SER A 106 11.74 18.31 -5.27
CA SER A 106 11.69 19.26 -6.39
C SER A 106 10.86 18.66 -7.54
N LEU A 107 10.61 19.45 -8.58
CA LEU A 107 9.88 19.03 -9.78
C LEU A 107 10.86 18.88 -10.95
N TYR A 108 10.87 17.70 -11.56
CA TYR A 108 11.78 17.33 -12.64
C TYR A 108 11.03 17.01 -13.92
N GLU A 109 11.66 17.27 -15.05
CA GLU A 109 11.24 16.81 -16.38
C GLU A 109 12.21 15.74 -16.89
N VAL A 110 11.67 14.67 -17.47
CA VAL A 110 12.44 13.62 -18.13
C VAL A 110 12.88 14.10 -19.51
N LEU A 111 14.18 14.28 -19.68
CA LEU A 111 14.79 14.70 -20.95
C LEU A 111 15.17 13.52 -21.84
N GLY A 112 15.39 12.35 -21.25
CA GLY A 112 15.85 11.18 -21.98
C GLY A 112 15.96 9.95 -21.11
N LEU A 113 15.98 8.79 -21.76
CA LEU A 113 16.01 7.48 -21.12
C LEU A 113 17.35 6.79 -21.39
N ASP A 114 17.88 6.10 -20.38
CA ASP A 114 18.93 5.10 -20.57
C ASP A 114 18.35 3.74 -20.13
N LEU A 115 17.87 2.97 -21.11
CA LEU A 115 17.05 1.78 -20.90
C LEU A 115 17.75 0.77 -19.97
N GLY A 116 17.04 0.37 -18.92
CA GLY A 116 17.56 -0.55 -17.90
C GLY A 116 18.59 0.07 -16.94
N ARG A 117 18.81 1.38 -17.00
CA ARG A 117 19.76 2.10 -16.13
C ARG A 117 19.12 3.25 -15.35
N GLY A 118 18.32 4.07 -16.01
CA GLY A 118 17.78 5.27 -15.39
C GLY A 118 17.28 6.30 -16.40
N VAL A 119 17.19 7.54 -15.95
CA VAL A 119 16.64 8.66 -16.72
C VAL A 119 17.47 9.92 -16.52
N TYR A 120 17.55 10.74 -17.57
CA TYR A 120 18.08 12.10 -17.49
C TYR A 120 16.96 13.04 -17.08
N LEU A 121 17.20 13.80 -16.01
CA LEU A 121 16.25 14.74 -15.44
C LEU A 121 16.79 16.16 -15.51
N GLN A 122 15.89 17.13 -15.70
CA GLN A 122 16.13 18.54 -15.46
C GLN A 122 15.23 19.02 -14.33
N ASP A 123 15.82 19.65 -13.32
CA ASP A 123 15.06 20.37 -12.30
C ASP A 123 14.44 21.63 -12.92
N LEU A 124 13.12 21.76 -12.81
CA LEU A 124 12.35 22.81 -13.48
C LEU A 124 12.44 24.17 -12.78
N PHE A 125 13.04 24.26 -11.59
CA PHE A 125 13.19 25.50 -10.85
C PHE A 125 14.60 26.08 -10.93
N ASN A 126 15.64 25.26 -11.09
CA ASN A 126 17.03 25.72 -11.17
C ASN A 126 17.78 25.30 -12.45
N ASN A 127 17.13 24.56 -13.36
CA ASN A 127 17.68 24.07 -14.62
C ASN A 127 18.86 23.12 -14.50
N GLN A 128 19.16 22.61 -13.30
CA GLN A 128 20.22 21.63 -13.12
C GLN A 128 19.81 20.30 -13.73
N GLN A 129 20.69 19.73 -14.54
CA GLN A 129 20.53 18.39 -15.10
C GLN A 129 21.28 17.34 -14.29
N LEU A 130 20.69 16.16 -14.18
CA LEU A 130 21.30 15.01 -13.53
C LEU A 130 20.83 13.70 -14.14
N PHE A 131 21.62 12.65 -13.94
CA PHE A 131 21.19 11.29 -14.23
C PHE A 131 20.65 10.64 -12.95
N LEU A 132 19.38 10.25 -12.96
CA LEU A 132 18.73 9.49 -11.90
C LEU A 132 18.88 8.00 -12.18
N MET A 133 19.54 7.27 -11.27
CA MET A 133 19.67 5.82 -11.38
C MET A 133 18.43 5.13 -10.82
N ASP A 134 17.63 4.56 -11.71
CA ASP A 134 16.44 3.78 -11.39
C ASP A 134 16.10 2.86 -12.57
N ILE A 135 16.33 1.56 -12.37
CA ILE A 135 16.21 0.56 -13.44
C ILE A 135 14.77 0.44 -13.93
N ASN A 136 13.80 0.49 -13.01
CA ASN A 136 12.40 0.31 -13.34
C ASN A 136 11.82 1.59 -13.93
N PHE A 137 12.14 2.74 -13.35
CA PHE A 137 11.71 4.01 -13.92
C PHE A 137 12.30 4.25 -15.31
N GLY A 138 13.56 3.84 -15.56
CA GLY A 138 14.15 3.87 -16.91
C GLY A 138 13.44 2.98 -17.94
N LYS A 139 12.57 2.04 -17.53
CA LYS A 139 11.73 1.23 -18.42
C LYS A 139 10.32 1.79 -18.59
N THR A 140 9.79 2.51 -17.60
CA THR A 140 8.40 2.97 -17.57
C THR A 140 8.24 4.46 -17.91
N ALA A 141 9.30 5.25 -17.77
CA ALA A 141 9.29 6.67 -18.09
C ALA A 141 9.26 6.89 -19.60
N HIS A 142 8.80 8.08 -19.99
CA HIS A 142 8.86 8.60 -21.34
C HIS A 142 9.34 10.06 -21.29
N ASN A 143 9.80 10.59 -22.43
CA ASN A 143 10.21 11.98 -22.53
C ASN A 143 9.03 12.90 -22.19
N ASP A 144 9.33 14.10 -21.66
CA ASP A 144 8.36 15.10 -21.22
C ASP A 144 7.50 14.69 -20.01
N MET A 145 7.69 13.47 -19.49
CA MET A 145 7.10 13.06 -18.22
C MET A 145 7.67 13.91 -17.09
N LEU A 146 6.80 14.34 -16.18
CA LEU A 146 7.19 15.10 -15.01
C LEU A 146 7.24 14.22 -13.77
N LEU A 147 8.14 14.55 -12.85
CA LEU A 147 8.34 13.81 -11.61
C LEU A 147 8.63 14.77 -10.46
N ALA A 148 7.75 14.85 -9.47
CA ALA A 148 8.10 15.45 -8.18
C ALA A 148 8.66 14.38 -7.24
N THR A 149 9.92 14.52 -6.85
CA THR A 149 10.62 13.55 -5.99
C THR A 149 11.76 14.22 -5.23
N ARG A 150 12.27 13.55 -4.20
CA ARG A 150 13.48 13.94 -3.47
C ARG A 150 14.66 13.16 -4.02
N ILE A 151 15.64 13.86 -4.59
CA ILE A 151 16.84 13.25 -5.15
C ILE A 151 17.97 13.28 -4.12
N ILE A 152 18.49 12.10 -3.80
CA ILE A 152 19.59 11.89 -2.89
C ILE A 152 20.86 11.65 -3.69
N THR A 153 21.90 12.44 -3.43
CA THR A 153 23.22 12.26 -4.03
C THR A 153 24.17 11.64 -3.02
N LEU A 154 24.67 10.44 -3.33
CA LEU A 154 25.66 9.74 -2.51
C LEU A 154 26.77 9.19 -3.39
N LYS A 155 28.02 9.63 -3.14
CA LYS A 155 29.22 9.17 -3.87
C LYS A 155 29.07 9.25 -5.41
N GLY A 156 28.45 10.34 -5.89
CA GLY A 156 28.25 10.60 -7.32
C GLY A 156 27.10 9.81 -7.98
N LEU A 157 26.25 9.16 -7.18
CA LEU A 157 25.03 8.51 -7.64
C LEU A 157 23.82 9.31 -7.16
N ASN A 158 22.85 9.51 -8.05
CA ASN A 158 21.56 10.12 -7.72
C ASN A 158 20.48 9.04 -7.74
N TYR A 159 19.64 9.02 -6.71
CA TYR A 159 18.53 8.08 -6.55
C TYR A 159 17.41 8.75 -5.75
N THR A 160 16.20 8.19 -5.80
CA THR A 160 15.05 8.76 -5.07
C THR A 160 15.07 8.36 -3.59
N SER A 161 14.38 9.13 -2.74
CA SER A 161 14.09 8.72 -1.35
C SER A 161 13.14 7.51 -1.25
N GLY A 162 12.60 7.02 -2.38
CA GLY A 162 11.58 5.98 -2.44
C GLY A 162 10.17 6.52 -2.69
N ILE A 163 10.04 7.83 -2.87
CA ILE A 163 8.77 8.51 -3.17
C ILE A 163 8.86 9.24 -4.50
N ALA A 164 7.84 9.07 -5.33
CA ALA A 164 7.74 9.66 -6.64
C ALA A 164 6.28 10.07 -6.90
N ILE A 165 6.08 11.32 -7.32
CA ILE A 165 4.78 11.86 -7.70
C ILE A 165 4.87 12.23 -9.18
N PRO A 166 4.42 11.35 -10.08
CA PRO A 166 4.49 11.63 -11.51
C PRO A 166 3.35 12.55 -11.95
N PHE A 167 3.63 13.37 -12.96
CA PHE A 167 2.67 14.22 -13.64
C PHE A 167 2.86 14.12 -15.16
N GLN A 168 1.86 14.59 -15.90
CA GLN A 168 1.92 14.66 -17.35
C GLN A 168 2.44 16.03 -17.80
N GLN A 169 2.87 16.14 -19.05
CA GLN A 169 3.46 17.38 -19.57
C GLN A 169 2.47 18.56 -19.53
N GLU A 170 1.17 18.31 -19.65
CA GLU A 170 0.15 19.36 -19.57
C GLU A 170 0.06 20.01 -18.18
N ASP A 171 0.58 19.34 -17.13
CA ASP A 171 0.63 19.89 -15.78
C ASP A 171 1.74 20.92 -15.59
N LYS A 172 2.77 20.89 -16.44
CA LYS A 172 4.03 21.61 -16.25
C LYS A 172 3.81 23.08 -15.93
N LYS A 173 3.09 23.77 -16.82
CA LYS A 173 2.84 25.21 -16.72
C LYS A 173 2.15 25.56 -15.40
N ARG A 174 1.05 24.86 -15.10
CA ARG A 174 0.25 25.08 -13.90
C ARG A 174 1.02 24.80 -12.61
N LEU A 175 1.80 23.71 -12.56
CA LEU A 175 2.60 23.37 -11.38
C LEU A 175 3.70 24.40 -11.12
N ILE A 176 4.41 24.82 -12.17
CA ILE A 176 5.47 25.83 -12.08
C ILE A 176 4.88 27.19 -11.66
N GLU A 177 3.85 27.68 -12.34
CA GLU A 177 3.26 29.00 -12.07
C GLU A 177 2.71 29.10 -10.64
N ASN A 178 1.98 28.07 -10.18
CA ASN A 178 1.43 28.06 -8.82
C ASN A 178 2.54 28.00 -7.76
N PHE A 179 3.57 27.18 -7.96
CA PHE A 179 4.67 27.10 -7.01
C PHE A 179 5.50 28.40 -7.00
N THR A 180 5.73 29.00 -8.17
CA THR A 180 6.42 30.29 -8.32
C THR A 180 5.65 31.39 -7.62
N TYR A 181 4.32 31.40 -7.72
CA TYR A 181 3.46 32.32 -6.97
C TYR A 181 3.63 32.18 -5.45
N ILE A 182 3.70 30.95 -4.93
CA ILE A 182 3.97 30.70 -3.51
C ILE A 182 5.34 31.24 -3.12
N TYR A 183 6.37 30.97 -3.93
CA TYR A 183 7.72 31.46 -3.71
C TYR A 183 7.77 32.98 -3.68
N GLU A 184 7.23 33.66 -4.68
CA GLU A 184 7.22 35.13 -4.77
C GLU A 184 6.57 35.79 -3.56
N LYS A 185 5.51 35.17 -3.02
CA LYS A 185 4.82 35.65 -1.81
C LYS A 185 5.61 35.43 -0.52
N LYS A 186 6.56 34.49 -0.50
CA LYS A 186 7.23 34.02 0.72
C LYS A 186 8.75 34.18 0.75
N LYS A 187 9.37 34.59 -0.37
CA LYS A 187 10.83 34.73 -0.50
C LYS A 187 11.47 35.78 0.44
N SER A 188 10.68 36.72 0.96
CA SER A 188 11.17 37.68 1.97
C SER A 188 11.21 37.10 3.40
N GLU A 189 10.45 36.04 3.67
CA GLU A 189 10.33 35.42 4.99
C GLU A 189 11.18 34.14 5.12
N MET A 190 11.43 33.45 4.01
CA MET A 190 11.96 32.09 4.00
C MET A 190 12.92 31.90 2.82
N THR A 191 13.96 31.09 3.03
CA THR A 191 14.86 30.62 1.98
C THR A 191 14.13 29.70 1.00
N TRP A 192 14.71 29.51 -0.20
CA TRP A 192 14.18 28.59 -1.20
C TRP A 192 13.97 27.18 -0.63
N GLU A 193 14.96 26.65 0.07
CA GLU A 193 14.92 25.30 0.63
C GLU A 193 13.85 25.16 1.74
N GLN A 194 13.63 26.23 2.52
CA GLN A 194 12.55 26.25 3.50
C GLN A 194 11.17 26.27 2.82
N ILE A 195 11.02 27.04 1.72
CA ILE A 195 9.79 27.08 0.92
C ILE A 195 9.51 25.71 0.29
N MET A 196 10.52 25.08 -0.33
CA MET A 196 10.39 23.75 -0.92
C MET A 196 9.90 22.72 0.11
N ARG A 197 10.51 22.65 1.30
CA ARG A 197 10.08 21.69 2.35
C ARG A 197 8.70 21.99 2.90
N LYS A 198 8.40 23.28 3.17
CA LYS A 198 7.11 23.68 3.73
C LYS A 198 5.95 23.41 2.76
N TYR A 199 6.16 23.71 1.48
CA TYR A 199 5.10 23.69 0.46
C TYR A 199 5.16 22.50 -0.49
N ALA A 200 6.12 21.57 -0.36
CA ALA A 200 6.12 20.28 -1.07
C ALA A 200 4.79 19.49 -1.05
N PRO A 201 3.95 19.53 0.01
CA PRO A 201 2.63 18.88 0.01
C PRO A 201 1.74 19.32 -1.16
N TYR A 202 1.99 20.50 -1.74
CA TYR A 202 1.32 20.96 -2.96
C TYR A 202 1.32 19.91 -4.06
N PHE A 203 2.48 19.31 -4.37
CA PHE A 203 2.57 18.30 -5.43
C PHE A 203 1.69 17.08 -5.12
N PHE A 204 1.74 16.57 -3.89
CA PHE A 204 0.91 15.43 -3.48
C PHE A 204 -0.59 15.75 -3.55
N ILE A 205 -1.00 16.95 -3.10
CA ILE A 205 -2.39 17.39 -3.13
C ILE A 205 -2.90 17.52 -4.57
N GLU A 206 -2.10 18.09 -5.47
CA GLU A 206 -2.45 18.20 -6.89
C GLU A 206 -2.56 16.84 -7.57
N TYR A 207 -1.63 15.94 -7.27
CA TYR A 207 -1.69 14.55 -7.71
C TYR A 207 -2.99 13.87 -7.24
N ARG A 208 -3.35 14.03 -5.97
CA ARG A 208 -4.53 13.39 -5.37
C ARG A 208 -5.85 13.87 -5.99
N LYS A 209 -5.93 15.15 -6.38
CA LYS A 209 -7.10 15.74 -7.07
C LYS A 209 -7.37 15.08 -8.43
N LYS A 210 -6.33 14.63 -9.13
CA LYS A 210 -6.45 14.01 -10.46
C LYS A 210 -6.95 12.58 -10.45
N GLY A 211 -6.94 11.90 -9.30
CA GLY A 211 -7.46 10.53 -9.20
C GLY A 211 -6.58 9.46 -9.85
N TYR A 212 -5.30 9.73 -10.09
CA TYR A 212 -4.39 8.73 -10.66
C TYR A 212 -4.22 7.53 -9.71
N ASN A 213 -4.46 6.33 -10.25
CA ASN A 213 -4.06 5.07 -9.64
C ASN A 213 -2.66 4.73 -10.15
N ILE A 214 -1.62 4.99 -9.36
CA ILE A 214 -0.27 4.59 -9.73
C ILE A 214 0.16 3.46 -8.83
N SER A 215 0.16 2.26 -9.40
CA SER A 215 0.92 1.14 -8.89
C SER A 215 2.39 1.35 -9.25
N PHE A 216 3.24 1.65 -8.27
CA PHE A 216 4.64 1.29 -8.43
C PHE A 216 4.69 -0.22 -8.31
N SER A 217 5.09 -0.94 -9.38
CA SER A 217 5.36 -2.36 -9.27
C SER A 217 6.52 -2.55 -8.28
N ARG A 218 6.19 -2.82 -7.01
CA ARG A 218 7.10 -3.54 -6.14
C ARG A 218 7.19 -4.94 -6.71
N ASP A 219 8.42 -5.39 -6.93
CA ASP A 219 8.75 -6.76 -7.32
C ASP A 219 7.82 -7.75 -6.59
N THR A 220 6.96 -8.45 -7.34
CA THR A 220 6.61 -9.80 -6.93
C THR A 220 7.89 -10.61 -7.08
N ASP A 221 8.18 -11.41 -6.07
CA ASP A 221 9.40 -12.20 -5.88
C ASP A 221 9.46 -13.38 -6.88
N ASP A 222 9.04 -13.20 -8.14
CA ASP A 222 8.83 -14.23 -9.18
C ASP A 222 10.09 -14.53 -10.01
N ASN A 223 11.29 -14.36 -9.45
CA ASN A 223 12.52 -14.70 -10.18
C ASN A 223 13.63 -15.30 -9.33
N LYS A 224 13.26 -16.15 -8.36
CA LYS A 224 14.22 -16.98 -7.61
C LYS A 224 14.60 -18.29 -8.31
N GLU A 225 13.99 -18.66 -9.44
CA GLU A 225 14.23 -19.97 -10.06
C GLU A 225 15.06 -20.01 -11.35
N LYS A 226 15.72 -18.91 -11.76
CA LYS A 226 16.56 -18.92 -12.98
C LYS A 226 17.98 -18.39 -12.81
N ARG A 227 18.56 -18.54 -11.62
CA ARG A 227 19.92 -18.05 -11.35
C ARG A 227 20.82 -19.03 -10.61
N ALA A 228 20.44 -20.31 -10.57
CA ALA A 228 21.19 -21.37 -9.90
C ALA A 228 22.28 -22.02 -10.78
N ASP A 229 22.23 -21.84 -12.10
CA ASP A 229 23.27 -22.34 -12.99
C ASP A 229 24.12 -21.15 -13.45
N GLU A 230 25.45 -21.34 -13.39
CA GLU A 230 26.49 -20.33 -13.63
C GLU A 230 26.89 -19.47 -12.41
N TRP A 231 27.76 -20.02 -11.53
CA TRP A 231 29.22 -19.73 -11.47
C TRP A 231 29.86 -20.50 -10.31
N GLU A 232 30.68 -21.50 -10.66
CA GLU A 232 31.61 -22.19 -9.78
C GLU A 232 32.81 -21.30 -9.43
N ASP A 233 33.31 -21.50 -8.21
CA ASP A 233 34.62 -21.13 -7.66
C ASP A 233 35.03 -19.64 -7.54
N GLU A 234 34.96 -19.15 -6.29
CA GLU A 234 36.17 -18.67 -5.60
C GLU A 234 35.95 -18.69 -4.07
N LYS A 235 36.68 -19.58 -3.39
CA LYS A 235 36.76 -19.67 -1.93
C LYS A 235 37.27 -18.35 -1.37
N THR A 236 36.44 -17.65 -0.60
CA THR A 236 36.90 -16.56 0.28
C THR A 236 36.60 -16.92 1.73
N GLU A 237 37.67 -16.93 2.53
CA GLU A 237 37.68 -17.31 3.94
C GLU A 237 36.71 -16.45 4.76
N SER A 238 35.92 -17.12 5.60
CA SER A 238 34.96 -16.49 6.49
C SER A 238 35.65 -15.73 7.63
N VAL A 239 35.49 -14.41 7.68
CA VAL A 239 35.81 -13.59 8.85
C VAL A 239 34.62 -13.60 9.83
N PRO A 240 34.82 -13.73 11.16
CA PRO A 240 33.74 -13.94 12.12
C PRO A 240 32.86 -12.68 12.29
N ALA A 241 31.55 -12.86 12.26
CA ALA A 241 30.58 -11.79 12.53
C ALA A 241 30.56 -11.40 14.01
N GLU A 242 30.93 -10.16 14.34
CA GLU A 242 30.68 -9.57 15.66
C GLU A 242 29.21 -9.19 15.84
N LYS A 243 28.65 -9.63 16.97
CA LYS A 243 27.22 -9.62 17.32
C LYS A 243 26.74 -8.20 17.65
N SER A 244 25.83 -7.66 16.85
CA SER A 244 24.89 -6.65 17.36
C SER A 244 23.95 -7.31 18.37
N THR A 245 23.93 -6.81 19.60
CA THR A 245 23.12 -7.37 20.69
C THR A 245 21.65 -7.00 20.53
N LYS A 246 20.99 -7.55 19.51
CA LYS A 246 19.54 -7.75 19.58
C LYS A 246 19.29 -8.72 20.72
N VAL A 247 18.64 -8.24 21.78
CA VAL A 247 18.13 -9.13 22.83
C VAL A 247 17.15 -10.09 22.17
N SER A 248 17.56 -11.35 22.06
CA SER A 248 16.71 -12.38 21.49
C SER A 248 15.38 -12.44 22.26
N ARG A 249 14.26 -12.65 21.55
CA ARG A 249 12.91 -12.73 22.15
C ARG A 249 12.84 -13.71 23.33
N ASN A 250 13.66 -14.76 23.30
CA ASN A 250 13.71 -15.78 24.34
C ASN A 250 14.82 -15.55 25.38
N ALA A 251 15.70 -14.55 25.21
CA ALA A 251 16.75 -14.22 26.16
C ALA A 251 16.17 -13.65 27.47
N PRO A 252 16.90 -13.74 28.60
CA PRO A 252 16.55 -13.03 29.82
C PRO A 252 16.38 -11.54 29.55
N CYS A 253 15.33 -10.96 30.12
CA CYS A 253 14.95 -9.58 29.87
C CYS A 253 15.99 -8.61 30.49
N PRO A 254 16.47 -7.61 29.73
CA PRO A 254 17.52 -6.70 30.20
C PRO A 254 17.10 -5.78 31.36
N CYS A 255 15.80 -5.70 31.68
CA CYS A 255 15.30 -4.98 32.84
C CYS A 255 15.57 -5.69 34.18
N GLY A 256 16.25 -6.84 34.18
CA GLY A 256 16.60 -7.58 35.39
C GLY A 256 15.44 -8.40 35.98
N SER A 257 14.32 -8.54 35.28
CA SER A 257 13.12 -9.23 35.80
C SER A 257 13.24 -10.76 35.89
N GLY A 258 14.32 -11.36 35.37
CA GLY A 258 14.50 -12.80 35.25
C GLY A 258 13.58 -13.51 34.24
N LYS A 259 12.59 -12.81 33.67
CA LYS A 259 11.67 -13.34 32.64
C LYS A 259 12.29 -13.29 31.25
N LYS A 260 11.82 -14.12 30.30
CA LYS A 260 12.18 -13.99 28.88
C LYS A 260 11.73 -12.63 28.33
N TYR A 261 12.51 -11.97 27.49
CA TYR A 261 12.24 -10.62 26.96
C TYR A 261 10.83 -10.50 26.34
N LYS A 262 10.40 -11.50 25.56
CA LYS A 262 9.05 -11.57 24.97
C LYS A 262 7.90 -11.60 25.98
N ARG A 263 8.17 -12.01 27.24
CA ARG A 263 7.19 -12.09 28.33
C ARG A 263 7.36 -10.96 29.35
N CYS A 264 8.17 -9.94 29.05
CA CYS A 264 8.45 -8.86 29.99
C CYS A 264 8.42 -7.48 29.35
N CYS A 265 9.53 -6.97 28.82
CA CYS A 265 9.59 -5.62 28.27
C CYS A 265 9.13 -5.52 26.82
N LEU A 266 9.21 -6.61 26.03
CA LEU A 266 8.84 -6.55 24.62
C LEU A 266 7.40 -6.04 24.38
N PRO A 267 6.35 -6.51 25.09
CA PRO A 267 5.00 -5.96 24.90
C PRO A 267 4.90 -4.48 25.25
N LYS A 268 5.62 -4.04 26.29
CA LYS A 268 5.67 -2.62 26.72
C LYS A 268 6.46 -1.75 25.76
N ASP A 269 7.46 -2.31 25.09
CA ASP A 269 8.24 -1.65 24.03
C ASP A 269 7.41 -1.56 22.74
N GLU A 270 6.56 -2.56 22.46
CA GLU A 270 5.59 -2.57 21.36
C GLU A 270 4.42 -1.58 21.61
N GLU A 271 3.92 -1.44 22.84
CA GLU A 271 2.86 -0.50 23.24
C GLU A 271 3.29 0.98 23.17
N LYS A 272 4.59 1.29 23.32
CA LYS A 272 5.12 2.66 23.34
C LYS A 272 5.20 3.33 21.97
N ASN A 273 4.90 2.62 20.86
CA ASN A 273 5.03 3.17 19.51
C ASN A 273 3.91 2.70 18.55
N PRO A 274 2.63 3.06 18.82
CA PRO A 274 1.47 2.44 18.20
C PRO A 274 1.24 2.79 16.72
N THR A 275 1.68 3.96 16.24
CA THR A 275 1.45 4.42 14.84
C THR A 275 2.31 3.70 13.81
N VAL A 276 3.56 3.39 14.15
CA VAL A 276 4.43 2.55 13.31
C VAL A 276 4.02 1.07 13.44
N GLY A 277 3.52 0.68 14.62
CA GLY A 277 2.81 -0.57 14.83
C GLY A 277 1.69 -0.76 13.81
N ILE A 278 0.78 0.21 13.64
CA ILE A 278 -0.38 0.10 12.73
C ILE A 278 0.03 -0.10 11.26
N ALA A 279 1.00 0.66 10.74
CA ALA A 279 1.43 0.54 9.34
C ALA A 279 2.18 -0.78 9.08
N TRP A 280 3.09 -1.20 9.98
CA TRP A 280 3.78 -2.49 9.85
C TRP A 280 2.84 -3.67 10.12
N ASP A 281 1.91 -3.53 11.05
CA ASP A 281 0.88 -4.52 11.34
C ASP A 281 -0.01 -4.72 10.13
N TYR A 282 -0.41 -3.64 9.46
CA TYR A 282 -1.15 -3.70 8.21
C TYR A 282 -0.35 -4.36 7.07
N ILE A 283 0.90 -3.94 6.79
CA ILE A 283 1.77 -4.58 5.78
C ILE A 283 1.99 -6.07 6.09
N ARG A 284 2.22 -6.39 7.37
CA ARG A 284 2.39 -7.77 7.84
C ARG A 284 1.12 -8.59 7.61
N ARG A 285 -0.05 -8.06 7.97
CA ARG A 285 -1.34 -8.71 7.77
C ARG A 285 -1.61 -8.94 6.28
N LYS A 286 -1.32 -7.95 5.43
CA LYS A 286 -1.44 -8.10 3.97
C LYS A 286 -0.63 -9.27 3.44
N LYS A 287 0.66 -9.37 3.79
CA LYS A 287 1.50 -10.50 3.37
C LYS A 287 0.95 -11.86 3.81
N ILE A 288 0.38 -11.91 5.02
CA ILE A 288 -0.30 -13.11 5.53
C ILE A 288 -1.53 -13.44 4.66
N ILE A 289 -2.34 -12.43 4.30
CA ILE A 289 -3.51 -12.59 3.43
C ILE A 289 -3.09 -13.07 2.03
N GLU A 290 -2.06 -12.47 1.42
CA GLU A 290 -1.53 -12.86 0.11
C GLU A 290 -1.00 -14.31 0.11
N SER A 291 -0.55 -14.81 1.26
CA SER A 291 -0.07 -16.19 1.45
C SER A 291 -1.16 -17.11 2.04
N SER A 292 -2.45 -16.79 1.85
CA SER A 292 -3.56 -17.55 2.46
C SER A 292 -3.57 -19.03 2.11
N ASP A 293 -3.01 -19.44 0.97
CA ASP A 293 -2.93 -20.84 0.56
C ASP A 293 -2.08 -21.71 1.49
N ASP A 294 -1.16 -21.12 2.25
CA ASP A 294 -0.35 -21.82 3.25
C ASP A 294 -1.17 -22.20 4.51
N PHE A 295 -2.39 -21.68 4.64
CA PHE A 295 -3.24 -21.83 5.81
C PHE A 295 -4.51 -22.61 5.48
N PRO A 296 -4.84 -23.69 6.23
CA PRO A 296 -6.01 -24.49 5.93
C PRO A 296 -7.31 -23.72 6.19
N VAL A 297 -8.35 -24.02 5.42
CA VAL A 297 -9.70 -23.46 5.63
C VAL A 297 -10.28 -24.05 6.91
N GLU A 298 -10.58 -23.18 7.87
CA GLU A 298 -11.20 -23.54 9.15
C GLU A 298 -12.73 -23.50 9.02
N GLN A 299 -13.27 -22.41 8.45
CA GLN A 299 -14.71 -22.25 8.23
C GLN A 299 -14.98 -21.56 6.90
N CYS A 300 -16.05 -21.96 6.24
CA CYS A 300 -16.64 -21.24 5.12
C CYS A 300 -18.16 -21.25 5.29
N LEU A 301 -18.75 -20.06 5.35
CA LEU A 301 -20.11 -19.82 5.83
C LEU A 301 -20.88 -18.93 4.86
N ILE A 302 -22.19 -19.12 4.76
CA ILE A 302 -23.11 -18.31 3.95
C ILE A 302 -24.45 -18.08 4.67
N ASN A 303 -25.15 -16.98 4.42
CA ASN A 303 -26.53 -16.80 4.90
C ASN A 303 -27.50 -17.75 4.17
N SER A 304 -28.50 -18.29 4.87
CA SER A 304 -29.37 -19.36 4.34
C SER A 304 -30.31 -18.92 3.22
N ASN A 305 -30.70 -17.64 3.18
CA ASN A 305 -31.69 -17.08 2.25
C ASN A 305 -31.07 -16.36 1.04
N TRP A 306 -29.80 -16.61 0.75
CA TRP A 306 -29.06 -15.87 -0.28
C TRP A 306 -29.65 -16.01 -1.69
N GLN A 307 -30.18 -17.18 -2.04
CA GLN A 307 -30.82 -17.42 -3.34
C GLN A 307 -32.12 -16.64 -3.51
N GLU A 308 -32.91 -16.52 -2.44
CA GLU A 308 -34.19 -15.80 -2.45
C GLU A 308 -33.97 -14.29 -2.49
N LEU A 309 -33.01 -13.80 -1.69
CA LEU A 309 -32.69 -12.37 -1.61
C LEU A 309 -31.80 -11.88 -2.75
N GLY A 310 -31.15 -12.80 -3.49
CA GLY A 310 -30.13 -12.46 -4.48
C GLY A 310 -28.82 -11.95 -3.89
N ILE A 311 -28.64 -12.02 -2.56
CA ILE A 311 -27.46 -11.54 -1.85
C ILE A 311 -26.87 -12.66 -0.99
N ALA A 312 -25.68 -13.13 -1.38
CA ALA A 312 -24.85 -14.04 -0.61
C ALA A 312 -23.83 -13.27 0.22
N ASN A 313 -23.91 -13.41 1.54
CA ASN A 313 -22.89 -12.96 2.49
C ASN A 313 -22.02 -14.16 2.88
N ILE A 314 -20.86 -14.26 2.25
CA ILE A 314 -19.94 -15.38 2.43
C ILE A 314 -18.80 -14.96 3.35
N VAL A 315 -18.53 -15.77 4.37
CA VAL A 315 -17.39 -15.60 5.27
C VAL A 315 -16.46 -16.80 5.14
N VAL A 316 -15.19 -16.56 4.88
CA VAL A 316 -14.12 -17.56 4.82
C VAL A 316 -13.11 -17.26 5.92
N ALA A 317 -12.84 -18.24 6.78
CA ALA A 317 -11.84 -18.19 7.81
C ALA A 317 -10.79 -19.29 7.58
N ARG A 318 -9.51 -18.92 7.57
CA ARG A 318 -8.38 -19.85 7.49
C ARG A 318 -7.58 -19.83 8.80
N ASN A 319 -7.12 -21.00 9.22
CA ASN A 319 -6.43 -21.18 10.50
C ASN A 319 -4.97 -20.71 10.42
N GLN A 320 -4.62 -19.65 11.14
CA GLN A 320 -3.26 -19.10 11.20
C GLN A 320 -2.40 -19.73 12.33
N GLY A 321 -3.00 -20.59 13.14
CA GLY A 321 -2.42 -21.14 14.36
C GLY A 321 -2.39 -20.15 15.54
N ASN A 322 -2.26 -20.67 16.75
CA ASN A 322 -2.28 -19.90 18.01
C ASN A 322 -3.56 -19.05 18.18
N ASP A 323 -4.74 -19.67 17.98
CA ASP A 323 -6.06 -19.05 18.14
C ASP A 323 -6.26 -17.79 17.28
N LYS A 324 -5.69 -17.79 16.06
CA LYS A 324 -5.78 -16.70 15.10
C LYS A 324 -6.25 -17.17 13.75
N LEU A 325 -6.97 -16.30 13.07
CA LEU A 325 -7.58 -16.54 11.77
C LEU A 325 -7.15 -15.49 10.75
N ILE A 326 -7.11 -15.91 9.49
CA ILE A 326 -7.21 -15.05 8.31
C ILE A 326 -8.68 -15.05 7.88
N LEU A 327 -9.23 -13.88 7.59
CA LEU A 327 -10.64 -13.70 7.33
C LEU A 327 -10.85 -13.03 5.96
N GLY A 328 -11.83 -13.52 5.22
CA GLY A 328 -12.41 -12.89 4.04
C GLY A 328 -13.93 -12.85 4.18
N VAL A 329 -14.53 -11.70 3.95
CA VAL A 329 -15.99 -11.47 3.95
C VAL A 329 -16.36 -10.94 2.58
N PHE A 330 -17.37 -11.53 1.95
CA PHE A 330 -17.78 -11.25 0.57
C PHE A 330 -19.29 -11.05 0.52
N ILE A 331 -19.72 -9.86 0.12
CA ILE A 331 -21.12 -9.58 -0.20
C ILE A 331 -21.27 -9.68 -1.71
N VAL A 332 -22.00 -10.70 -2.15
CA VAL A 332 -22.15 -11.07 -3.56
C VAL A 332 -23.61 -10.92 -3.96
N ASP A 333 -23.86 -10.08 -4.95
CA ASP A 333 -25.13 -9.92 -5.63
C ASP A 333 -25.17 -10.85 -6.85
N ILE A 334 -25.94 -11.92 -6.72
CA ILE A 334 -26.05 -12.95 -7.76
C ILE A 334 -27.07 -12.58 -8.84
N PHE A 335 -27.85 -11.52 -8.65
CA PHE A 335 -28.89 -11.09 -9.58
C PHE A 335 -28.39 -10.02 -10.56
N CYS A 336 -27.42 -9.20 -10.18
CA CYS A 336 -26.95 -8.10 -11.01
C CYS A 336 -25.48 -7.75 -10.79
N LEU A 337 -25.13 -7.18 -9.62
CA LEU A 337 -23.88 -6.41 -9.48
C LEU A 337 -22.63 -7.25 -9.23
N GLY A 338 -22.75 -8.56 -9.04
CA GLY A 338 -21.62 -9.42 -8.71
C GLY A 338 -21.05 -9.13 -7.33
N VAL A 339 -19.74 -9.12 -7.19
CA VAL A 339 -19.08 -8.89 -5.89
C VAL A 339 -19.15 -7.39 -5.52
N LYS A 340 -20.08 -7.03 -4.62
CA LYS A 340 -20.36 -5.63 -4.25
C LYS A 340 -19.35 -5.07 -3.27
N ASN A 341 -19.14 -5.77 -2.15
CA ASN A 341 -18.24 -5.33 -1.09
C ASN A 341 -17.47 -6.53 -0.57
N THR A 342 -16.20 -6.32 -0.27
CA THR A 342 -15.38 -7.35 0.37
C THR A 342 -14.53 -6.75 1.47
N PHE A 343 -14.25 -7.54 2.48
CA PHE A 343 -13.35 -7.18 3.56
C PHE A 343 -12.43 -8.35 3.84
N CYS A 344 -11.16 -8.09 4.13
CA CYS A 344 -10.25 -9.13 4.58
C CYS A 344 -9.31 -8.60 5.65
N ASN A 345 -8.87 -9.50 6.54
CA ASN A 345 -7.91 -9.18 7.59
C ASN A 345 -7.19 -10.46 8.05
N ALA A 346 -6.05 -10.31 8.72
CA ALA A 346 -5.32 -11.42 9.31
C ALA A 346 -5.03 -11.14 10.79
N VAL A 347 -4.52 -12.16 11.49
CA VAL A 347 -4.20 -12.09 12.93
C VAL A 347 -5.46 -11.81 13.77
N ILE A 348 -6.63 -12.31 13.32
CA ILE A 348 -7.91 -12.14 14.02
C ILE A 348 -8.04 -13.19 15.11
N PRO A 349 -8.18 -12.83 16.40
CA PRO A 349 -8.47 -13.80 17.45
C PRO A 349 -9.76 -14.57 17.17
N VAL A 350 -9.76 -15.89 17.43
CA VAL A 350 -10.96 -16.74 17.26
C VAL A 350 -12.17 -16.20 18.04
N GLU A 351 -11.96 -15.74 19.27
CA GLU A 351 -13.02 -15.14 20.10
C GLU A 351 -13.64 -13.89 19.44
N GLN A 352 -12.81 -13.04 18.83
CA GLN A 352 -13.29 -11.86 18.11
C GLN A 352 -14.11 -12.27 16.87
N PHE A 353 -13.64 -13.28 16.15
CA PHE A 353 -14.36 -13.83 15.00
C PHE A 353 -15.75 -14.33 15.39
N GLU A 354 -15.85 -15.16 16.42
CA GLU A 354 -17.11 -15.76 16.88
C GLU A 354 -18.08 -14.73 17.47
N ASN A 355 -17.58 -13.83 18.33
CA ASN A 355 -18.44 -12.96 19.12
C ASN A 355 -18.81 -11.64 18.44
N GLU A 356 -18.00 -11.14 17.51
CA GLU A 356 -18.21 -9.85 16.85
C GLU A 356 -18.48 -10.01 15.35
N ILE A 357 -17.61 -10.71 14.64
CA ILE A 357 -17.61 -10.72 13.18
C ILE A 357 -18.80 -11.54 12.65
N LEU A 358 -19.02 -12.75 13.18
CA LEU A 358 -20.17 -13.56 12.78
C LEU A 358 -21.50 -12.87 13.08
N LYS A 359 -21.64 -12.25 14.26
CA LYS A 359 -22.85 -11.51 14.63
C LYS A 359 -23.11 -10.34 13.70
N ARG A 360 -22.07 -9.57 13.35
CA ARG A 360 -22.21 -8.44 12.41
C ARG A 360 -22.54 -8.91 10.99
N SER A 361 -21.94 -9.99 10.52
CA SER A 361 -22.18 -10.54 9.18
C SER A 361 -23.59 -11.12 9.04
N TYR A 362 -24.10 -11.80 10.06
CA TYR A 362 -25.34 -12.56 9.95
C TYR A 362 -26.51 -12.04 10.80
N ARG A 363 -26.35 -10.94 11.57
CA ARG A 363 -27.39 -10.34 12.42
C ARG A 363 -28.12 -11.37 13.29
N ASP A 364 -27.35 -12.20 13.98
CA ASP A 364 -27.82 -13.31 14.83
C ASP A 364 -28.55 -14.46 14.10
N GLN A 365 -28.66 -14.42 12.77
CA GLN A 365 -29.11 -15.57 11.99
C GLN A 365 -28.01 -16.62 11.94
N LYS A 366 -28.40 -17.90 12.01
CA LYS A 366 -27.45 -19.02 11.94
C LYS A 366 -26.97 -19.21 10.50
N PRO A 367 -25.68 -19.02 10.20
CA PRO A 367 -25.17 -19.26 8.86
C PRO A 367 -25.09 -20.75 8.55
N VAL A 368 -25.01 -21.08 7.26
CA VAL A 368 -24.84 -22.43 6.73
C VAL A 368 -23.37 -22.63 6.39
N SER A 369 -22.80 -23.76 6.81
CA SER A 369 -21.44 -24.14 6.41
C SER A 369 -21.42 -24.73 5.01
N ILE A 370 -20.49 -24.27 4.18
CA ILE A 370 -20.29 -24.72 2.80
C ILE A 370 -18.81 -25.02 2.55
N GLY A 371 -18.52 -25.81 1.50
CA GLY A 371 -17.14 -26.00 1.05
C GLY A 371 -16.61 -24.77 0.32
N ILE A 372 -15.30 -24.50 0.43
CA ILE A 372 -14.68 -23.32 -0.19
C ILE A 372 -14.83 -23.28 -1.72
N ASN A 373 -14.83 -24.44 -2.39
CA ASN A 373 -15.06 -24.50 -3.83
C ASN A 373 -16.48 -24.04 -4.19
N TYR A 374 -17.48 -24.34 -3.36
CA TYR A 374 -18.83 -23.84 -3.60
C TYR A 374 -18.92 -22.33 -3.42
N ALA A 375 -18.23 -21.77 -2.42
CA ALA A 375 -18.12 -20.33 -2.25
C ALA A 375 -17.45 -19.67 -3.46
N LYS A 376 -16.37 -20.26 -3.99
CA LYS A 376 -15.68 -19.78 -5.20
C LYS A 376 -16.61 -19.81 -6.42
N GLU A 377 -17.36 -20.89 -6.63
CA GLU A 377 -18.35 -20.99 -7.71
C GLU A 377 -19.37 -19.84 -7.65
N ILE A 378 -19.88 -19.50 -6.45
CA ILE A 378 -20.81 -18.36 -6.26
C ILE A 378 -20.12 -17.03 -6.57
N ILE A 379 -18.95 -16.78 -5.96
CA ILE A 379 -18.24 -15.49 -6.04
C ILE A 379 -17.77 -15.21 -7.47
N PHE A 380 -17.07 -16.16 -8.09
CA PHE A 380 -16.51 -15.98 -9.42
C PHE A 380 -17.56 -16.05 -10.52
N GLY A 381 -18.60 -16.88 -10.37
CA GLY A 381 -19.72 -16.90 -11.31
C GLY A 381 -20.51 -15.59 -11.30
N ALA A 382 -20.77 -15.01 -10.11
CA ALA A 382 -21.43 -13.71 -10.01
C ALA A 382 -20.54 -12.58 -10.56
N LEU A 383 -19.23 -12.67 -10.32
CA LEU A 383 -18.25 -11.73 -10.88
C LEU A 383 -18.23 -11.76 -12.42
N GLU A 384 -18.20 -12.95 -13.02
CA GLU A 384 -18.23 -13.13 -14.47
C GLU A 384 -19.55 -12.61 -15.06
N TYR A 385 -20.68 -12.98 -14.44
CA TYR A 385 -22.00 -12.49 -14.83
C TYR A 385 -22.07 -10.96 -14.83
N ALA A 386 -21.59 -10.33 -13.76
CA ALA A 386 -21.60 -8.87 -13.60
C ALA A 386 -20.69 -8.16 -14.62
N ARG A 387 -19.52 -8.73 -14.93
CA ARG A 387 -18.61 -8.22 -15.96
C ARG A 387 -19.25 -8.20 -17.35
N ASN A 388 -19.98 -9.26 -17.70
CA ASN A 388 -20.68 -9.36 -18.98
C ASN A 388 -21.74 -8.26 -19.18
N ILE A 389 -22.27 -7.70 -18.08
CA ILE A 389 -23.24 -6.60 -18.13
C ILE A 389 -22.62 -5.24 -17.72
N GLY A 390 -21.29 -5.17 -17.56
CA GLY A 390 -20.54 -3.91 -17.43
C GLY A 390 -20.17 -3.48 -16.01
N PHE A 391 -20.21 -4.37 -15.02
CA PHE A 391 -19.78 -4.07 -13.64
C PHE A 391 -18.45 -4.75 -13.29
N GLU A 392 -17.60 -4.03 -12.57
CA GLU A 392 -16.39 -4.54 -11.95
C GLU A 392 -16.53 -4.50 -10.41
N PRO A 393 -15.86 -5.40 -9.69
CA PRO A 393 -15.90 -5.43 -8.23
C PRO A 393 -15.12 -4.25 -7.65
N GLN A 394 -15.38 -3.93 -6.38
CA GLN A 394 -14.62 -2.92 -5.65
C GLN A 394 -13.14 -3.30 -5.49
N GLU A 395 -12.28 -2.29 -5.32
CA GLU A 395 -10.83 -2.45 -5.26
C GLU A 395 -10.36 -3.42 -4.16
N ASP A 396 -11.09 -3.48 -3.04
CA ASP A 396 -10.82 -4.39 -1.93
C ASP A 396 -10.81 -5.87 -2.35
N PHE A 397 -11.50 -6.21 -3.46
CA PHE A 397 -11.50 -7.58 -4.00
C PHE A 397 -10.13 -8.02 -4.50
N LYS A 398 -9.26 -7.09 -4.90
CA LYS A 398 -7.88 -7.39 -5.33
C LYS A 398 -7.09 -8.13 -4.24
N LEU A 399 -7.32 -7.79 -2.97
CA LEU A 399 -6.67 -8.41 -1.82
C LEU A 399 -7.53 -9.53 -1.20
N SER A 400 -8.83 -9.32 -1.04
CA SER A 400 -9.68 -10.32 -0.36
C SER A 400 -9.79 -11.64 -1.10
N LYS A 401 -9.65 -11.65 -2.44
CA LYS A 401 -9.66 -12.87 -3.26
C LYS A 401 -8.58 -13.89 -2.85
N TYR A 402 -7.46 -13.46 -2.28
CA TYR A 402 -6.40 -14.39 -1.85
C TYR A 402 -6.91 -15.33 -0.74
N VAL A 403 -7.86 -14.89 0.10
CA VAL A 403 -8.45 -15.74 1.15
C VAL A 403 -9.21 -16.93 0.55
N LEU A 404 -9.71 -16.81 -0.68
CA LEU A 404 -10.34 -17.93 -1.40
C LEU A 404 -9.28 -18.98 -1.81
N GLY A 405 -8.04 -18.56 -2.06
CA GLY A 405 -6.95 -19.41 -2.50
C GLY A 405 -6.84 -19.54 -4.02
N ALA A 406 -5.64 -19.87 -4.51
CA ALA A 406 -5.28 -19.85 -5.93
C ALA A 406 -5.88 -20.99 -6.77
N GLU A 407 -6.25 -22.11 -6.15
CA GLU A 407 -6.83 -23.25 -6.87
C GLU A 407 -8.14 -22.86 -7.58
N GLU A 408 -8.24 -23.17 -8.87
CA GLU A 408 -9.43 -22.87 -9.66
C GLU A 408 -10.65 -23.66 -9.16
N ALA A 409 -11.81 -23.02 -9.21
CA ALA A 409 -13.05 -23.68 -8.84
C ALA A 409 -13.47 -24.67 -9.94
N THR A 410 -13.80 -25.89 -9.55
CA THR A 410 -14.48 -26.84 -10.42
C THR A 410 -15.94 -26.41 -10.59
N HIS A 411 -16.36 -26.04 -11.81
CA HIS A 411 -17.73 -25.60 -12.11
C HIS A 411 -18.69 -26.80 -12.17
N GLN A 412 -18.95 -27.42 -11.02
CA GLN A 412 -19.77 -28.63 -10.96
C GLN A 412 -21.24 -28.34 -10.64
N ARG A 413 -21.54 -27.22 -9.97
CA ARG A 413 -22.91 -26.89 -9.59
C ARG A 413 -23.44 -25.81 -10.53
N ASN A 414 -24.58 -26.10 -11.16
CA ASN A 414 -25.28 -25.17 -12.05
C ASN A 414 -25.96 -24.04 -11.26
N ILE A 415 -25.16 -23.13 -10.70
CA ILE A 415 -25.65 -21.93 -10.02
C ILE A 415 -26.25 -20.99 -11.07
N LYS A 416 -27.46 -20.49 -10.81
CA LYS A 416 -28.12 -19.51 -11.67
C LYS A 416 -27.77 -18.10 -11.21
N PHE A 417 -27.36 -17.27 -12.16
CA PHE A 417 -27.13 -15.84 -11.97
C PHE A 417 -28.18 -15.07 -12.78
N GLY A 418 -28.52 -13.85 -12.32
CA GLY A 418 -29.68 -13.11 -12.80
C GLY A 418 -30.92 -13.31 -11.93
N GLY A 419 -31.86 -12.38 -12.05
CA GLY A 419 -33.11 -12.42 -11.29
C GLY A 419 -34.02 -13.59 -11.70
N PRO A 420 -35.16 -13.79 -10.99
CA PRO A 420 -36.08 -14.90 -11.22
C PRO A 420 -36.59 -15.04 -12.67
N ASN A 421 -36.66 -13.93 -13.41
CA ASN A 421 -37.09 -13.87 -14.80
C ASN A 421 -35.98 -14.18 -15.82
N GLY A 422 -34.77 -14.54 -15.36
CA GLY A 422 -33.62 -14.84 -16.23
C GLY A 422 -32.90 -13.61 -16.79
N LYS A 423 -33.27 -12.40 -16.37
CA LYS A 423 -32.58 -11.13 -16.69
C LYS A 423 -32.02 -10.48 -15.42
N PRO A 424 -31.04 -9.56 -15.52
CA PRO A 424 -30.51 -8.87 -14.35
C PRO A 424 -31.62 -8.21 -13.53
N LEU A 425 -31.58 -8.39 -12.21
CA LEU A 425 -32.50 -7.73 -11.28
C LEU A 425 -31.68 -6.87 -10.31
N TYR A 426 -31.73 -5.54 -10.46
CA TYR A 426 -31.06 -4.61 -9.56
C TYR A 426 -31.96 -4.18 -8.41
N ILE A 427 -31.62 -4.56 -7.18
CA ILE A 427 -32.33 -4.13 -5.99
C ILE A 427 -31.54 -2.99 -5.35
N ALA A 428 -32.09 -1.78 -5.39
CA ALA A 428 -31.43 -0.60 -4.84
C ALA A 428 -31.34 -0.68 -3.31
N GLY A 429 -30.15 -0.41 -2.78
CA GLY A 429 -29.95 -0.21 -1.33
C GLY A 429 -30.31 1.23 -0.91
N PRO A 430 -30.54 1.48 0.39
CA PRO A 430 -30.94 2.79 0.91
C PRO A 430 -29.92 3.91 0.64
N ASP A 431 -28.64 3.55 0.50
CA ASP A 431 -27.53 4.51 0.35
C ASP A 431 -26.99 4.60 -1.10
N ASN A 432 -27.60 3.91 -2.06
CA ASN A 432 -27.11 3.86 -3.44
C ASN A 432 -27.68 4.99 -4.30
N ASP A 433 -26.83 5.67 -5.07
CA ASP A 433 -27.23 6.50 -6.22
C ASP A 433 -27.73 5.60 -7.37
N TYR A 434 -28.92 5.03 -7.18
CA TYR A 434 -29.53 4.01 -8.04
C TYR A 434 -29.65 4.46 -9.50
N ARG A 435 -29.75 5.78 -9.74
CA ARG A 435 -29.87 6.37 -11.07
C ARG A 435 -28.68 6.06 -11.96
N LYS A 436 -27.46 6.08 -11.41
CA LYS A 436 -26.24 5.74 -12.16
C LYS A 436 -26.25 4.29 -12.63
N ILE A 437 -26.63 3.38 -11.74
CA ILE A 437 -26.69 1.94 -12.03
C ILE A 437 -27.77 1.67 -13.08
N VAL A 438 -28.97 2.22 -12.90
CA VAL A 438 -30.09 2.08 -13.84
C VAL A 438 -29.74 2.65 -15.21
N ASN A 439 -29.10 3.82 -15.28
CA ASN A 439 -28.69 4.41 -16.56
C ASN A 439 -27.66 3.53 -17.29
N LEU A 440 -26.68 2.97 -16.57
CA LEU A 440 -25.71 2.04 -17.16
C LEU A 440 -26.40 0.77 -17.68
N LEU A 441 -27.34 0.21 -16.91
CA LEU A 441 -28.11 -0.96 -17.34
C LEU A 441 -28.97 -0.66 -18.58
N LYS A 442 -29.61 0.53 -18.64
CA LYS A 442 -30.35 0.97 -19.82
C LYS A 442 -29.46 1.09 -21.06
N GLU A 443 -28.27 1.67 -20.90
CA GLU A 443 -27.29 1.81 -21.99
C GLU A 443 -26.81 0.45 -22.51
N ARG A 444 -26.57 -0.51 -21.59
CA ARG A 444 -26.01 -1.82 -21.93
C ARG A 444 -27.03 -2.84 -22.43
N LEU A 445 -28.24 -2.84 -21.86
CA LEU A 445 -29.22 -3.91 -22.04
C LEU A 445 -30.54 -3.41 -22.65
N GLY A 446 -30.70 -2.10 -22.83
CA GLY A 446 -31.95 -1.48 -23.24
C GLY A 446 -32.98 -1.41 -22.10
N GLU A 447 -34.07 -0.67 -22.32
CA GLU A 447 -35.05 -0.37 -21.26
C GLU A 447 -35.76 -1.60 -20.69
N ASN A 448 -35.89 -2.68 -21.48
CA ASN A 448 -36.57 -3.91 -21.06
C ASN A 448 -35.59 -5.06 -20.71
N GLY A 449 -34.28 -4.82 -20.80
CA GLY A 449 -33.25 -5.85 -20.63
C GLY A 449 -32.91 -6.20 -19.18
N PHE A 450 -33.49 -5.50 -18.21
CA PHE A 450 -33.29 -5.74 -16.77
C PHE A 450 -34.59 -5.44 -15.98
N ASP A 451 -34.64 -5.88 -14.74
CA ASP A 451 -35.62 -5.44 -13.72
C ASP A 451 -34.89 -4.60 -12.66
N PHE A 452 -35.60 -3.69 -12.00
CA PHE A 452 -35.06 -3.01 -10.83
C PHE A 452 -36.13 -2.74 -9.78
N ILE A 453 -35.74 -2.71 -8.51
CA ILE A 453 -36.61 -2.44 -7.36
C ILE A 453 -36.00 -1.29 -6.55
N ILE A 454 -36.81 -0.27 -6.24
CA ILE A 454 -36.41 0.86 -5.38
C ILE A 454 -37.14 0.73 -4.03
N PRO A 455 -36.44 0.74 -2.89
CA PRO A 455 -37.09 0.76 -1.58
C PRO A 455 -37.95 2.02 -1.41
N GLY A 456 -39.26 1.86 -1.27
CA GLY A 456 -40.21 2.94 -1.00
C GLY A 456 -41.31 3.14 -2.05
N GLU A 457 -41.22 2.51 -3.22
CA GLU A 457 -42.37 2.37 -4.13
C GLU A 457 -43.13 1.10 -3.72
N GLN A 458 -44.29 1.27 -3.07
CA GLN A 458 -45.25 0.18 -2.91
C GLN A 458 -45.69 -0.29 -4.30
N LEU A 459 -45.68 -1.61 -4.52
CA LEU A 459 -46.36 -2.26 -5.64
C LEU A 459 -47.83 -1.87 -5.72
#